data_AF-A0A8D5YDM9-F1
#
_entry.id   AF-A0A8D5YDM9-F1
#
_cell.length_a   1.000
_cell.length_b   1.000
_cell.length_c   1.000
_cell.angle_alpha   90.00
_cell.angle_beta   90.00
_cell.angle_gamma   90.00
#
_symmetry.space_group_name_H-M   'P 1'
#
loop_
_entity.id
_entity.type
_entity.pdbx_description
1 polymer ?
#
loop_
_entity_poly.entity_id
_entity_poly.type
_entity_poly.pdbx_seq_one_letter_code
_entity_poly.pdbx_strand_id
1 'polypeptide(L)'
;MADKEELTEKIQCLECGKYFSFLAPHLNKAHQMNAREYRERWSIPLHTPLASVSHSRQCRENVLNRIRRGEINPDEQLALMAEGRKHAPERATSTRLHKVSARNVAQTHQIWKHSPVVKVVPEALRAEAVKRMEARKVTGEKVKAIAADLNLSVGCLYKWVSAAKQTVK
;
A
#
# COMPACT_ATOMS: atom_id res chain seq x y z
N MET A 1 31.01 -11.91 -36.44
CA MET A 1 29.59 -12.28 -36.29
C MET A 1 29.32 -13.10 -35.02
N ALA A 2 30.33 -13.78 -34.43
CA ALA A 2 30.18 -14.56 -33.20
C ALA A 2 29.98 -13.71 -31.92
N ASP A 3 30.41 -12.45 -31.91
CA ASP A 3 30.47 -11.66 -30.66
C ASP A 3 29.10 -11.15 -30.17
N LYS A 4 28.11 -11.02 -31.06
CA LYS A 4 26.75 -10.56 -30.69
C LYS A 4 25.88 -11.66 -30.09
N GLU A 5 26.12 -12.92 -30.46
CA GLU A 5 25.37 -14.07 -29.93
C GLU A 5 25.81 -14.40 -28.50
N GLU A 6 27.11 -14.31 -28.22
CA GLU A 6 27.68 -14.58 -26.89
C GLU A 6 27.22 -13.57 -25.81
N LEU A 7 26.96 -12.32 -26.22
CA LEU A 7 26.34 -11.28 -25.38
C LEU A 7 24.90 -11.61 -24.96
N THR A 8 24.20 -12.50 -25.68
CA THR A 8 22.83 -12.92 -25.29
C THR A 8 22.83 -13.98 -24.19
N GLU A 9 23.97 -14.65 -23.98
CA GLU A 9 24.11 -15.73 -22.99
C GLU A 9 24.44 -15.22 -21.58
N LYS A 10 24.94 -13.99 -21.46
CA LYS A 10 25.33 -13.38 -20.18
C LYS A 10 24.86 -11.93 -20.10
N ILE A 11 24.29 -11.57 -18.97
CA ILE A 11 23.88 -10.21 -18.64
C ILE A 11 25.01 -9.47 -17.92
N GLN A 12 25.22 -8.20 -18.25
CA GLN A 12 26.20 -7.36 -17.60
C GLN A 12 25.64 -6.74 -16.31
N CYS A 13 26.42 -6.74 -15.24
CA CYS A 13 26.14 -5.97 -14.03
C CYS A 13 26.52 -4.51 -14.26
N LEU A 14 25.60 -3.57 -14.03
CA LEU A 14 25.82 -2.14 -14.24
C LEU A 14 26.67 -1.50 -13.13
N GLU A 15 26.79 -2.16 -11.98
CA GLU A 15 27.64 -1.67 -10.85
C GLU A 15 29.12 -1.98 -11.05
N CYS A 16 29.45 -3.19 -11.53
CA CYS A 16 30.84 -3.65 -11.62
C CYS A 16 31.29 -4.02 -13.04
N GLY A 17 30.42 -3.94 -14.05
CA GLY A 17 30.72 -4.22 -15.45
C GLY A 17 30.94 -5.71 -15.79
N LYS A 18 30.87 -6.61 -14.81
CA LYS A 18 31.09 -8.06 -15.00
C LYS A 18 29.87 -8.76 -15.61
N TYR A 19 30.11 -9.85 -16.32
CA TYR A 19 29.08 -10.64 -17.01
C TYR A 19 28.68 -11.89 -16.22
N PHE A 20 27.38 -12.14 -16.11
CA PHE A 20 26.82 -13.28 -15.36
C PHE A 20 25.63 -13.89 -16.10
N SER A 21 25.30 -15.15 -15.83
CA SER A 21 24.05 -15.77 -16.28
C SER A 21 22.85 -15.33 -15.44
N PHE A 22 23.07 -15.04 -14.15
CA PHE A 22 22.04 -14.60 -13.22
C PHE A 22 22.61 -13.61 -12.21
N LEU A 23 22.01 -12.41 -12.13
CA LEU A 23 22.56 -11.32 -11.31
C LEU A 23 22.20 -11.43 -9.83
N ALA A 24 21.05 -11.98 -9.45
CA ALA A 24 20.57 -11.87 -8.06
C ALA A 24 21.56 -12.38 -6.98
N PRO A 25 22.25 -13.53 -7.16
CA PRO A 25 23.24 -14.00 -6.18
C PRO A 25 24.47 -13.09 -6.12
N HIS A 26 24.86 -12.53 -7.26
CA HIS A 26 25.98 -11.59 -7.35
C HIS A 26 25.66 -10.27 -6.66
N LEU A 27 24.47 -9.70 -6.90
CA LEU A 27 24.01 -8.47 -6.27
C LEU A 27 24.03 -8.59 -4.74
N ASN A 28 23.55 -9.70 -4.21
CA ASN A 28 23.54 -9.94 -2.77
C ASN A 28 24.97 -10.05 -2.21
N LYS A 29 25.84 -10.86 -2.83
CA LYS A 29 27.19 -11.14 -2.30
C LYS A 29 28.19 -10.00 -2.51
N ALA A 30 28.18 -9.36 -3.68
CA ALA A 30 29.17 -8.36 -4.05
C ALA A 30 28.73 -6.93 -3.73
N HIS A 31 27.43 -6.67 -3.78
CA HIS A 31 26.88 -5.32 -3.66
C HIS A 31 25.91 -5.16 -2.48
N GLN A 32 25.67 -6.23 -1.70
CA GLN A 32 24.81 -6.24 -0.51
C GLN A 32 23.42 -5.63 -0.74
N MET A 33 22.92 -5.77 -1.97
CA MET A 33 21.65 -5.21 -2.41
C MET A 33 20.73 -6.31 -2.93
N ASN A 34 19.43 -6.08 -2.83
CA ASN A 34 18.45 -6.97 -3.42
C ASN A 34 18.13 -6.58 -4.88
N ALA A 35 17.47 -7.49 -5.61
CA ALA A 35 17.12 -7.27 -7.01
C ALA A 35 16.19 -6.07 -7.23
N ARG A 36 15.39 -5.68 -6.22
CA ARG A 36 14.47 -4.54 -6.31
C ARG A 36 15.21 -3.22 -6.19
N GLU A 37 16.07 -3.08 -5.19
CA GLU A 37 16.95 -1.92 -4.98
C GLU A 37 17.83 -1.68 -6.22
N TYR A 38 18.38 -2.75 -6.78
CA TYR A 38 19.15 -2.66 -8.02
C TYR A 38 18.32 -2.13 -9.19
N ARG A 39 17.07 -2.58 -9.35
CA ARG A 39 16.16 -2.09 -10.39
C ARG A 39 15.82 -0.62 -10.20
N GLU A 40 15.50 -0.22 -8.97
CA GLU A 40 15.17 1.17 -8.64
C GLU A 40 16.37 2.09 -8.92
N ARG A 41 17.58 1.68 -8.55
CA ARG A 41 18.81 2.45 -8.78
C ARG A 41 19.13 2.65 -10.26
N TRP A 42 18.95 1.62 -11.08
CA TRP A 42 19.25 1.66 -12.51
C TRP A 42 18.04 1.93 -13.40
N SER A 43 16.90 2.31 -12.82
CA SER A 43 15.63 2.53 -13.54
C SER A 43 15.23 1.37 -14.47
N ILE A 44 15.49 0.13 -14.05
CA ILE A 44 15.16 -1.08 -14.81
C ILE A 44 13.70 -1.45 -14.53
N PRO A 45 12.84 -1.62 -15.55
CA PRO A 45 11.46 -2.04 -15.36
C PRO A 45 11.35 -3.36 -14.59
N LEU A 46 10.30 -3.51 -13.76
CA LEU A 46 10.14 -4.68 -12.88
C LEU A 46 10.01 -6.01 -13.66
N HIS A 47 9.43 -5.96 -14.86
CA HIS A 47 9.20 -7.12 -15.72
C HIS A 47 10.44 -7.56 -16.52
N THR A 48 11.49 -6.74 -16.58
CA THR A 48 12.72 -7.10 -17.29
C THR A 48 13.48 -8.17 -16.49
N PRO A 49 13.84 -9.33 -17.07
CA PRO A 49 14.58 -10.35 -16.33
C PRO A 49 16.01 -9.87 -16.00
N LEU A 50 16.48 -10.14 -14.78
CA LEU A 50 17.90 -9.96 -14.38
C LEU A 50 18.72 -11.25 -14.57
N ALA A 51 18.31 -12.03 -15.56
CA ALA A 51 18.90 -13.30 -15.94
C ALA A 51 19.09 -13.31 -17.45
N SER A 52 20.08 -14.05 -17.93
CA SER A 52 20.27 -14.26 -19.35
C SER A 52 19.14 -15.08 -19.96
N VAL A 53 19.00 -15.00 -21.28
CA VAL A 53 17.99 -15.75 -22.03
C VAL A 53 18.25 -17.26 -21.92
N SER A 54 19.52 -17.66 -22.00
CA SER A 54 19.94 -19.07 -21.86
C SER A 54 19.60 -19.63 -20.48
N HIS A 55 19.88 -18.89 -19.40
CA HIS A 55 19.52 -19.31 -18.05
C HIS A 55 18.01 -19.43 -17.86
N SER A 56 17.25 -18.46 -18.38
CA SER A 56 15.79 -18.48 -18.31
C SER A 56 15.19 -19.68 -19.06
N ARG A 57 15.74 -20.01 -20.23
CA ARG A 57 15.38 -21.22 -21.00
C ARG A 57 15.70 -22.50 -20.23
N GLN A 58 16.88 -22.58 -19.61
CA GLN A 58 17.29 -23.73 -18.82
C GLN A 58 16.36 -23.97 -17.62
N CYS A 59 15.98 -22.92 -16.89
CA CYS A 59 15.02 -23.01 -15.80
C CYS A 59 13.66 -23.53 -16.28
N ARG A 60 13.17 -23.00 -17.41
CA ARG A 60 11.90 -23.46 -18.01
C ARG A 60 11.96 -24.94 -18.39
N GLU A 61 13.03 -25.36 -19.05
CA GLU A 61 13.21 -26.74 -19.49
C GLU A 61 13.33 -27.71 -18.28
N ASN A 62 14.01 -27.28 -17.21
CA ASN A 62 14.05 -28.06 -15.97
C ASN A 62 12.64 -28.30 -15.41
N VAL A 63 11.81 -27.27 -15.31
CA VAL A 63 10.42 -27.39 -14.84
C VAL A 63 9.62 -28.32 -15.73
N LEU A 64 9.72 -28.20 -17.06
CA LEU A 64 9.04 -29.09 -18.01
C LEU A 64 9.49 -30.55 -17.86
N ASN A 65 10.79 -30.79 -17.64
CA ASN A 65 11.30 -32.13 -17.37
C ASN A 65 10.74 -32.72 -16.08
N ARG A 66 10.61 -31.93 -15.03
CA ARG A 66 10.02 -32.36 -13.75
C ARG A 66 8.54 -32.72 -13.91
N ILE A 67 7.80 -31.96 -14.73
CA ILE A 67 6.43 -32.30 -15.11
C ILE A 67 6.39 -33.62 -15.89
N ARG A 68 7.26 -33.78 -16.90
CA ARG A 68 7.35 -35.03 -17.69
C ARG A 68 7.69 -36.26 -16.84
N ARG A 69 8.51 -36.11 -15.81
CA ARG A 69 8.86 -37.16 -14.85
C ARG A 69 7.78 -37.45 -13.81
N GLY A 70 6.74 -36.61 -13.73
CA GLY A 70 5.70 -36.70 -12.71
C GLY A 70 6.12 -36.19 -11.33
N GLU A 71 7.26 -35.51 -11.21
CA GLU A 71 7.69 -34.88 -9.95
C GLU A 71 6.84 -33.64 -9.59
N ILE A 72 6.23 -33.02 -10.61
CA ILE A 72 5.30 -31.90 -10.46
C ILE A 72 4.06 -32.22 -11.27
N ASN A 73 2.90 -32.23 -10.61
CA ASN A 73 1.61 -32.23 -11.27
C ASN A 73 0.97 -30.82 -11.18
N PRO A 74 0.87 -30.07 -12.29
CA PRO A 74 0.31 -28.72 -12.27
C PRO A 74 -1.15 -28.67 -11.77
N ASP A 75 -1.97 -29.67 -12.09
CA ASP A 75 -3.38 -29.70 -11.71
C ASP A 75 -3.55 -29.92 -10.20
N GLU A 76 -2.75 -30.82 -9.64
CA GLU A 76 -2.71 -31.06 -8.20
C GLU A 76 -2.19 -29.84 -7.43
N GLN A 77 -1.15 -29.18 -7.96
CA GLN A 77 -0.64 -27.93 -7.37
C GLN A 77 -1.71 -26.83 -7.37
N LEU A 78 -2.47 -26.69 -8.46
CA LEU A 78 -3.58 -25.73 -8.55
C LEU A 78 -4.70 -26.07 -7.55
N ALA A 79 -5.06 -27.35 -7.41
CA ALA A 79 -6.04 -27.80 -6.44
C ALA A 79 -5.61 -27.47 -5.01
N LEU A 80 -4.36 -27.78 -4.65
CA LEU A 80 -3.78 -27.47 -3.34
C LEU A 80 -3.76 -25.95 -3.06
N MET A 81 -3.41 -25.13 -4.06
CA MET A 81 -3.47 -23.66 -3.94
C MET A 81 -4.90 -23.12 -3.79
N ALA A 82 -5.89 -23.77 -4.40
CA ALA A 82 -7.29 -23.41 -4.25
C ALA A 82 -7.82 -23.79 -2.86
N GLU A 83 -7.47 -24.98 -2.37
CA GLU A 83 -7.80 -25.46 -1.04
C GLU A 83 -7.17 -24.57 0.04
N GLY A 84 -5.88 -24.26 -0.09
CA GLY A 84 -5.20 -23.32 0.81
C GLY A 84 -5.83 -21.93 0.83
N ARG A 85 -6.45 -21.48 -0.28
CA ARG A 85 -7.22 -20.23 -0.31
C ARG A 85 -8.58 -20.34 0.37
N LYS A 86 -9.25 -21.47 0.30
CA LYS A 86 -10.52 -21.73 1.02
C LYS A 86 -10.31 -21.77 2.53
N HIS A 87 -9.19 -22.35 2.96
CA HIS A 87 -8.81 -22.46 4.37
C HIS A 87 -7.88 -21.34 4.83
N ALA A 88 -7.59 -20.36 3.96
CA ALA A 88 -6.83 -19.20 4.37
C ALA A 88 -7.60 -18.57 5.54
N PRO A 89 -6.96 -18.36 6.69
CA PRO A 89 -7.64 -17.66 7.76
C PRO A 89 -8.13 -16.35 7.16
N GLU A 90 -9.43 -16.05 7.35
CA GLU A 90 -9.92 -14.69 7.15
C GLU A 90 -8.86 -13.79 7.78
N ARG A 91 -8.38 -12.75 7.05
CA ARG A 91 -7.29 -11.87 7.51
C ARG A 91 -7.74 -11.24 8.83
N ALA A 92 -7.59 -12.01 9.90
CA ALA A 92 -8.18 -11.72 11.18
C ALA A 92 -7.52 -10.43 11.56
N THR A 93 -8.37 -9.45 11.85
CA THR A 93 -8.01 -8.05 12.11
C THR A 93 -6.59 -7.94 12.62
N SER A 94 -5.81 -7.05 12.00
CA SER A 94 -4.37 -6.89 12.26
C SER A 94 -3.97 -7.26 13.69
N THR A 95 -2.89 -8.02 13.86
CA THR A 95 -2.46 -8.49 15.19
C THR A 95 -2.50 -7.36 16.23
N ARG A 96 -2.70 -7.69 17.51
CA ARG A 96 -2.72 -6.69 18.60
C ARG A 96 -1.50 -5.77 18.52
N LEU A 97 -0.33 -6.33 18.24
CA LEU A 97 0.92 -5.59 18.02
C LEU A 97 0.80 -4.59 16.87
N HIS A 98 0.24 -5.01 15.73
CA HIS A 98 0.01 -4.12 14.60
C HIS A 98 -0.97 -2.99 14.93
N LYS A 99 -2.06 -3.26 15.67
CA LYS A 99 -2.99 -2.22 16.13
C LYS A 99 -2.30 -1.19 17.03
N VAL A 100 -1.46 -1.65 17.96
CA VAL A 100 -0.69 -0.78 18.86
C VAL A 100 0.34 0.04 18.07
N SER A 101 1.08 -0.59 17.16
CA SER A 101 2.04 0.11 16.31
C SER A 101 1.37 1.17 15.45
N ALA A 102 0.26 0.83 14.79
CA ALA A 102 -0.53 1.77 14.00
C ALA A 102 -1.06 2.93 14.85
N ARG A 103 -1.53 2.66 16.09
CA ARG A 103 -1.92 3.71 17.05
C ARG A 103 -0.75 4.62 17.40
N ASN A 104 0.42 4.06 17.69
CA ASN A 104 1.60 4.85 18.06
C ASN A 104 2.04 5.75 16.89
N VAL A 105 2.12 5.20 15.67
CA VAL A 105 2.43 5.96 14.46
C VAL A 105 1.41 7.10 14.26
N ALA A 106 0.12 6.79 14.39
CA ALA A 106 -0.95 7.78 14.33
C ALA A 106 -0.76 8.91 15.37
N GLN A 107 -0.50 8.56 16.63
CA GLN A 107 -0.31 9.53 17.71
C GLN A 107 0.95 10.39 17.55
N THR A 108 2.05 9.80 17.08
CA THR A 108 3.32 10.50 16.88
C THR A 108 3.22 11.50 15.74
N HIS A 109 2.67 11.08 14.59
CA HIS A 109 2.67 11.92 13.39
C HIS A 109 1.43 12.81 13.27
N GLN A 110 0.37 12.53 14.06
CA GLN A 110 -0.89 13.29 14.10
C GLN A 110 -1.37 13.71 12.72
N ILE A 111 -1.35 12.76 11.76
CA ILE A 111 -1.49 13.04 10.33
C ILE A 111 -2.79 13.82 10.02
N TRP A 112 -3.83 13.62 10.83
CA TRP A 112 -5.10 14.33 10.72
C TRP A 112 -5.03 15.84 11.02
N LYS A 113 -3.97 16.34 11.67
CA LYS A 113 -3.77 17.78 11.90
C LYS A 113 -3.14 18.49 10.70
N HIS A 114 -2.31 17.78 9.95
CA HIS A 114 -1.53 18.34 8.84
C HIS A 114 -2.06 17.92 7.47
N SER A 115 -2.96 16.94 7.43
CA SER A 115 -3.52 16.44 6.18
C SER A 115 -4.35 17.53 5.49
N PRO A 116 -4.07 17.87 4.22
CA PRO A 116 -4.82 18.88 3.47
C PRO A 116 -6.28 18.46 3.23
N VAL A 117 -6.61 17.18 3.43
CA VAL A 117 -7.98 16.65 3.31
C VAL A 117 -8.82 16.98 4.54
N VAL A 118 -8.21 17.17 5.71
CA VAL A 118 -8.93 17.46 6.95
C VAL A 118 -9.19 18.96 7.05
N LYS A 119 -10.44 19.37 6.81
CA LYS A 119 -10.88 20.76 6.97
C LYS A 119 -10.98 21.10 8.46
N VAL A 120 -10.00 21.83 8.99
CA VAL A 120 -10.06 22.38 10.35
C VAL A 120 -11.02 23.56 10.34
N VAL A 121 -12.10 23.47 11.11
CA VAL A 121 -13.05 24.58 11.27
C VAL A 121 -12.57 25.48 12.42
N PRO A 122 -12.47 26.81 12.22
CA PRO A 122 -12.15 27.74 13.30
C PRO A 122 -13.13 27.63 14.47
N GLU A 123 -12.61 27.74 15.69
CA GLU A 123 -13.41 27.62 16.92
C GLU A 123 -14.51 28.69 17.01
N ALA A 124 -14.22 29.91 16.54
CA ALA A 124 -15.19 30.99 16.46
C ALA A 124 -16.42 30.62 15.60
N LEU A 125 -16.19 29.99 14.43
CA LEU A 125 -17.26 29.56 13.53
C LEU A 125 -18.09 28.44 14.17
N ARG A 126 -17.43 27.53 14.90
CA ARG A 126 -18.11 26.49 15.68
C ARG A 126 -18.98 27.10 16.79
N ALA A 127 -18.48 28.10 17.51
CA ALA A 127 -19.23 28.77 18.59
C ALA A 127 -20.45 29.53 18.03
N GLU A 128 -20.29 30.24 16.91
CA GLU A 128 -21.38 30.91 16.22
C GLU A 128 -22.46 29.92 15.76
N ALA A 129 -22.05 28.80 15.17
CA ALA A 129 -22.95 27.75 14.71
C ALA A 129 -23.80 27.18 15.86
N VAL A 130 -23.19 26.93 17.03
CA VAL A 130 -23.90 26.44 18.22
C VAL A 130 -24.88 27.52 18.72
N LYS A 131 -24.44 28.77 18.84
CA LYS A 131 -25.27 29.90 19.28
C LYS A 131 -26.52 30.06 18.40
N ARG A 132 -26.36 30.05 17.07
CA ARG A 132 -27.49 30.14 16.12
C ARG A 132 -28.42 28.94 16.22
N MET A 133 -27.88 27.73 16.37
CA MET A 133 -28.68 26.51 16.53
C MET A 133 -29.50 26.49 17.83
N GLU A 134 -29.01 27.08 18.92
CA GLU A 134 -29.74 27.23 20.18
C GLU A 134 -30.82 28.32 20.08
N ALA A 135 -30.48 29.47 19.48
CA ALA A 135 -31.38 30.60 19.29
C ALA A 135 -32.47 30.33 18.23
N ARG A 136 -32.34 29.30 17.39
CA ARG A 136 -33.27 28.99 16.28
C ARG A 136 -34.74 28.91 16.68
N LYS A 137 -35.03 28.45 17.91
CA LYS A 137 -36.42 28.33 18.42
C LYS A 137 -37.06 29.71 18.63
N VAL A 138 -36.24 30.72 18.89
CA VAL A 138 -36.65 32.12 19.10
C VAL A 138 -36.62 32.88 17.79
N THR A 139 -35.60 32.66 16.95
CA THR A 139 -35.42 33.39 15.67
C THR A 139 -36.23 32.80 14.51
N GLY A 140 -36.71 31.56 14.63
CA GLY A 140 -37.43 30.86 13.56
C GLY A 140 -36.55 30.42 12.37
N GLU A 141 -35.23 30.56 12.47
CA GLU A 141 -34.30 30.18 11.40
C GLU A 141 -34.34 28.67 11.12
N LYS A 142 -34.41 28.30 9.82
CA LYS A 142 -34.32 26.91 9.39
C LYS A 142 -32.86 26.42 9.50
N VAL A 143 -32.67 25.21 10.03
CA VAL A 143 -31.32 24.59 10.14
C VAL A 143 -30.60 24.50 8.78
N LYS A 144 -31.34 24.28 7.68
CA LYS A 144 -30.78 24.28 6.33
C LYS A 144 -30.21 25.64 5.92
N ALA A 145 -30.82 26.74 6.37
CA ALA A 145 -30.36 28.10 6.07
C ALA A 145 -29.07 28.41 6.86
N ILE A 146 -29.02 28.07 8.14
CA ILE A 146 -27.81 28.20 8.98
C ILE A 146 -26.64 27.39 8.39
N ALA A 147 -26.91 26.16 7.93
CA ALA A 147 -25.92 25.31 7.30
C ALA A 147 -25.37 25.91 5.99
N ALA A 148 -26.24 26.46 5.15
CA ALA A 148 -25.84 27.10 3.90
C ALA A 148 -25.02 28.38 4.15
N ASP A 149 -25.43 29.22 5.10
CA ASP A 149 -24.76 30.48 5.45
C ASP A 149 -23.33 30.25 5.99
N LEU A 150 -23.18 29.28 6.88
CA LEU A 150 -21.88 28.94 7.47
C LEU A 150 -21.03 27.98 6.60
N ASN A 151 -21.54 27.58 5.43
CA ASN A 151 -20.94 26.59 4.54
C ASN A 151 -20.60 25.25 5.25
N LEU A 152 -21.54 24.76 6.05
CA LEU A 152 -21.44 23.55 6.86
C LEU A 152 -22.49 22.51 6.47
N SER A 153 -22.25 21.25 6.84
CA SER A 153 -23.29 20.23 6.73
C SER A 153 -24.26 20.30 7.92
N VAL A 154 -25.54 20.01 7.68
CA VAL A 154 -26.58 19.95 8.72
C VAL A 154 -26.18 18.97 9.83
N GLY A 155 -25.59 17.82 9.48
CA GLY A 155 -25.12 16.84 10.46
C GLY A 155 -24.01 17.37 11.37
N CYS A 156 -23.16 18.27 10.87
CA CYS A 156 -22.11 18.92 11.67
C CYS A 156 -22.71 19.80 12.77
N LEU A 157 -23.73 20.59 12.44
CA LEU A 157 -24.44 21.45 13.39
C LEU A 157 -25.05 20.66 14.56
N TYR A 158 -25.75 19.57 14.26
CA TYR A 158 -26.34 18.70 15.30
C TYR A 158 -25.28 18.05 16.18
N LYS A 159 -24.16 17.58 15.60
CA LYS A 159 -23.04 17.01 16.36
C LYS A 159 -22.46 18.02 17.35
N TRP A 160 -22.25 19.26 16.93
CA TRP A 160 -21.68 20.29 17.82
C TRP A 160 -22.61 20.70 18.95
N VAL A 161 -23.90 20.87 18.68
CA VAL A 161 -24.89 21.16 19.74
C VAL A 161 -24.99 20.00 20.73
N SER A 162 -24.97 18.75 20.24
CA SER A 162 -24.97 17.57 21.11
C SER A 162 -23.73 17.53 22.01
N ALA A 163 -22.55 17.84 21.46
CA ALA A 163 -21.32 17.88 22.22
C ALA A 163 -21.32 19.01 23.27
N ALA A 164 -21.81 20.21 22.90
CA ALA A 164 -21.92 21.36 23.82
C ALA A 164 -22.84 21.07 25.01
N LYS A 165 -23.92 20.31 24.81
CA LYS A 165 -24.81 19.87 25.90
C LYS A 165 -24.18 18.85 26.83
N GLN A 166 -23.26 18.02 26.34
CA GLN A 166 -22.55 17.03 27.15
C GLN A 166 -21.48 17.66 28.04
N THR A 167 -20.91 18.79 27.63
CA THR A 167 -19.87 19.51 28.39
C THR A 167 -20.42 20.38 29.52
N VAL A 168 -21.72 20.71 29.50
CA VAL A 168 -22.40 21.53 30.53
C VAL A 168 -23.02 20.66 31.65
N LYS A 169 -22.97 19.33 31.49
CA LYS A 169 -23.55 18.35 32.41
C LYS A 169 -22.46 17.72 33.27
#